data_AF-A0A356P6U6-F1
#
_entry.id   AF-A0A356P6U6-F1
#
_cell.length_a   1.000
_cell.length_b   1.000
_cell.length_c   1.000
_cell.angle_alpha   90.00
_cell.angle_beta   90.00
_cell.angle_gamma   90.00
#
_symmetry.space_group_name_H-M   'P 1'
#
loop_
_entity.id
_entity.type
_entity.pdbx_description
1 polymer ?
#
loop_
_entity_poly.entity_id
_entity_poly.type
_entity_poly.pdbx_seq_one_letter_code
_entity_poly.pdbx_strand_id
1 'polypeptide(L)'
;MNCFEGKAEISEFLDGELADSNSLAMKEHLKTCSDCQRLADEFLSLKFDIEQALNSIPIPLYLEERILISIHLEHKAANKQAWVTGLFLIVLGIPILALFSPILLSSLRLFNKTLSVFIHTWLTLLTIAVQPSLGLGITLMLAIIAGLGVYSLRALLKGFQADEVLS
;
A
#
# COMPACT_ATOMS: atom_id res chain seq x y z
N MET A 1 10.55 6.96 34.12
CA MET A 1 10.71 8.37 33.70
C MET A 1 10.95 9.23 34.91
N ASN A 2 11.92 10.14 34.84
CA ASN A 2 12.19 11.12 35.90
C ASN A 2 11.50 12.47 35.62
N CYS A 3 11.53 13.42 36.57
CA CYS A 3 10.86 14.72 36.39
C CYS A 3 11.48 15.58 35.28
N PHE A 4 12.76 15.37 34.92
CA PHE A 4 13.41 16.13 33.86
C PHE A 4 12.87 15.71 32.48
N GLU A 5 12.84 14.39 32.22
CA GLU A 5 12.20 13.79 31.05
C GLU A 5 10.72 14.12 31.01
N GLY A 6 10.04 13.99 32.16
CA GLY A 6 8.61 14.29 32.30
C GLY A 6 8.25 15.72 31.90
N LYS A 7 9.06 16.71 32.28
CA LYS A 7 8.82 18.11 31.90
C LYS A 7 9.17 18.41 30.45
N ALA A 8 10.17 17.73 29.88
CA ALA A 8 10.56 17.92 28.49
C ALA A 8 9.51 17.36 27.51
N GLU A 9 8.95 16.20 27.82
CA GLU A 9 8.03 15.46 26.94
C GLU A 9 6.55 15.77 27.21
N ILE A 10 6.22 16.63 28.18
CA ILE A 10 4.83 16.86 28.62
C ILE A 10 3.96 17.48 27.53
N SER A 11 4.51 18.36 26.68
CA SER A 11 3.77 18.99 25.58
C SER A 11 3.41 17.96 24.53
N GLU A 12 4.39 17.17 24.06
CA GLU A 12 4.20 16.10 23.08
C GLU A 12 3.19 15.06 23.58
N PHE A 13 3.20 14.77 24.88
CA PHE A 13 2.20 13.91 25.50
C PHE A 13 0.78 14.48 25.42
N LEU A 14 0.60 15.77 25.70
CA LEU A 14 -0.70 16.44 25.65
C LEU A 14 -1.24 16.61 24.23
N ASP A 15 -0.34 16.77 23.25
CA ASP A 15 -0.67 16.86 21.82
C ASP A 15 -0.90 15.48 21.18
N GLY A 16 -0.55 14.39 21.88
CA GLY A 16 -0.72 13.01 21.40
C GLY A 16 0.38 12.56 20.44
N GLU A 17 1.51 13.27 20.39
CA GLU A 17 2.65 12.99 19.51
C GLU A 17 3.71 12.09 20.17
N LEU A 18 3.65 11.91 21.50
CA LEU A 18 4.60 11.10 22.24
C LEU A 18 4.43 9.60 21.93
N ALA A 19 5.52 8.91 21.63
CA ALA A 19 5.52 7.47 21.33
C ALA A 19 4.87 6.63 22.45
N ASP A 20 4.16 5.55 22.08
CA ASP A 20 3.34 4.74 22.99
C ASP A 20 4.06 4.28 24.27
N SER A 21 5.34 3.88 24.15
CA SER A 21 6.16 3.46 25.29
C SER A 21 6.39 4.58 26.31
N ASN A 22 6.58 5.80 25.82
CA ASN A 22 6.83 6.98 26.65
C ASN A 22 5.51 7.57 27.17
N SER A 23 4.44 7.50 26.37
CA SER A 23 3.09 7.90 26.78
C SER A 23 2.59 7.15 28.02
N LEU A 24 2.85 5.83 28.10
CA LEU A 24 2.48 5.04 29.28
C LEU A 24 3.32 5.41 30.51
N ALA A 25 4.63 5.61 30.34
CA ALA A 25 5.52 6.06 31.40
C ALA A 25 5.16 7.47 31.91
N MET A 26 4.76 8.36 31.01
CA MET A 26 4.25 9.70 31.31
C MET A 26 2.96 9.65 32.12
N LYS A 27 1.97 8.85 31.70
CA LYS A 27 0.72 8.65 32.44
C LYS A 27 0.96 8.19 33.87
N GLU A 28 1.89 7.26 34.08
CA GLU A 28 2.19 6.77 35.42
C GLU A 28 2.94 7.80 36.28
N HIS A 29 3.84 8.57 35.66
CA HIS A 29 4.54 9.64 36.35
C HIS A 29 3.60 10.78 36.78
N LEU A 30 2.65 11.18 35.93
CA LEU A 30 1.69 12.24 36.26
C LEU A 30 0.77 11.87 37.44
N LYS A 31 0.54 10.57 37.70
CA LYS A 31 -0.19 10.12 38.90
C LYS A 31 0.60 10.27 40.19
N THR A 32 1.93 10.26 40.11
CA THR A 32 2.82 10.17 41.27
C THR A 32 3.60 11.46 41.53
N CYS A 33 3.75 12.33 40.52
CA CYS A 33 4.47 13.59 40.62
C CYS A 33 3.52 14.79 40.49
N SER A 34 3.25 15.46 41.61
CA SER A 34 2.39 16.65 41.67
C SER A 34 2.94 17.84 40.89
N ASP A 35 4.27 17.99 40.79
CA ASP A 35 4.88 19.09 40.04
C ASP A 35 4.67 18.96 38.53
N CYS A 36 4.85 17.74 37.99
CA CYS A 36 4.59 17.48 36.58
C CYS A 36 3.09 17.51 36.28
N GLN A 37 2.25 17.04 37.21
CA GLN A 37 0.80 17.17 37.08
C GLN A 37 0.36 18.64 36.99
N ARG A 38 0.84 19.50 37.90
CA ARG A 38 0.54 20.94 37.88
C ARG A 38 0.97 21.59 36.56
N LEU A 39 2.14 21.22 36.04
CA LEU A 39 2.60 21.72 34.74
C LEU A 39 1.69 21.26 33.59
N ALA A 40 1.21 20.01 33.59
CA ALA A 40 0.22 19.54 32.61
C ALA A 40 -1.09 20.33 32.72
N ASP A 41 -1.57 20.58 33.94
CA ASP A 41 -2.79 21.37 34.17
C ASP A 41 -2.64 22.81 33.67
N GLU A 42 -1.47 23.43 33.85
CA GLU A 42 -1.15 24.76 33.31
C GLU A 42 -1.22 24.78 31.77
N PHE A 43 -0.65 23.77 31.10
CA PHE A 43 -0.76 23.63 29.64
C PHE A 43 -2.20 23.42 29.17
N LEU A 44 -2.99 22.60 29.87
CA LEU A 44 -4.39 22.36 29.56
C LEU A 44 -5.24 23.62 29.74
N SER A 45 -4.98 24.41 30.78
CA SER A 45 -5.63 25.72 30.97
C SER A 45 -5.30 26.68 29.83
N LEU A 46 -4.02 26.76 29.44
CA LEU A 46 -3.59 27.61 28.32
C LEU A 46 -4.26 27.18 27.01
N LYS A 47 -4.35 25.87 26.75
CA LYS A 47 -5.03 25.32 25.58
C LYS A 47 -6.51 25.75 25.56
N PHE A 48 -7.19 25.64 26.69
CA PHE A 48 -8.59 26.06 26.81
C PHE A 48 -8.76 27.56 26.52
N ASP A 49 -7.89 28.40 27.07
CA ASP A 49 -7.94 29.85 26.83
C ASP A 49 -7.72 30.19 25.35
N ILE A 50 -6.80 29.48 24.67
CA ILE A 50 -6.57 29.62 23.23
C ILE A 50 -7.80 29.17 22.44
N GLU A 51 -8.37 28.01 22.76
CA GLU A 51 -9.57 27.51 22.09
C GLU A 51 -10.74 28.48 22.25
N GLN A 52 -10.91 29.06 23.44
CA GLN A 52 -11.92 30.08 23.68
C GLN A 52 -11.68 31.34 22.84
N ALA A 53 -10.43 31.81 22.78
CA ALA A 53 -10.05 32.95 21.96
C ALA A 53 -10.28 32.69 20.46
N LEU A 54 -9.92 31.49 19.97
CA LEU A 54 -10.13 31.11 18.57
C LEU A 54 -11.62 30.99 18.22
N ASN A 55 -12.43 30.43 19.12
CA ASN A 55 -13.88 30.34 18.93
C ASN A 55 -14.58 31.71 18.92
N SER A 56 -13.93 32.76 19.43
CA SER A 56 -14.43 34.13 19.34
C SER A 56 -14.22 34.78 17.97
N ILE A 57 -13.37 34.18 17.12
CA ILE A 57 -13.08 34.70 15.78
C ILE A 57 -14.27 34.34 14.87
N PRO A 58 -14.98 35.34 14.31
CA PRO A 58 -16.09 35.06 13.42
C PRO A 58 -15.59 34.41 12.14
N ILE A 59 -16.24 33.32 11.74
CA ILE A 59 -15.97 32.67 10.46
C ILE A 59 -16.31 33.67 9.34
N PRO A 60 -15.38 33.96 8.40
CA PRO A 60 -15.64 34.93 7.35
C PRO A 60 -16.81 34.48 6.46
N LEU A 61 -17.68 35.42 6.11
CA LEU A 61 -18.78 35.20 5.19
C LEU A 61 -18.27 34.59 3.87
N TYR A 62 -18.98 33.58 3.37
CA TYR A 62 -18.67 32.87 2.12
C TYR A 62 -17.35 32.08 2.12
N LEU A 63 -16.74 31.80 3.28
CA LEU A 63 -15.54 30.95 3.34
C LEU A 63 -15.81 29.56 2.75
N GLU A 64 -16.92 28.93 3.14
CA GLU A 64 -17.34 27.63 2.64
C GLU A 64 -17.49 27.64 1.11
N GLU A 65 -18.19 28.64 0.57
CA GLU A 65 -18.38 28.79 -0.86
C GLU A 65 -17.03 28.95 -1.58
N ARG A 66 -16.11 29.76 -1.04
CA ARG A 66 -14.76 29.93 -1.60
C ARG A 66 -13.95 28.63 -1.57
N ILE A 67 -14.04 27.85 -0.50
CA ILE A 67 -13.38 26.54 -0.39
C ILE A 67 -13.95 25.59 -1.44
N LEU A 68 -15.29 25.49 -1.54
CA LEU A 68 -15.96 24.62 -2.51
C LEU A 68 -15.61 25.00 -3.95
N ILE A 69 -15.59 26.29 -4.27
CA ILE A 69 -15.17 26.78 -5.59
C ILE A 69 -13.72 26.39 -5.86
N SER A 70 -12.82 26.58 -4.90
CA SER A 70 -11.40 26.26 -5.06
C SER A 70 -11.18 24.76 -5.33
N ILE A 71 -11.85 23.89 -4.56
CA ILE A 71 -11.80 22.44 -4.75
C ILE A 71 -12.32 22.05 -6.15
N HIS A 72 -13.45 22.61 -6.58
CA HIS A 72 -14.02 22.32 -7.90
C HIS A 72 -13.11 22.75 -9.04
N LEU A 73 -12.46 23.91 -8.92
CA LEU A 73 -11.52 24.41 -9.92
C LEU A 73 -10.28 23.52 -10.03
N GLU A 74 -9.72 23.10 -8.90
CA GLU A 74 -8.56 22.20 -8.85
C GLU A 74 -8.91 20.83 -9.45
N HIS A 75 -10.05 20.26 -9.05
CA HIS A 75 -10.53 18.99 -9.60
C HIS A 75 -10.76 19.06 -11.11
N LYS A 76 -11.33 20.16 -11.61
CA LYS A 76 -11.55 20.36 -13.06
C LYS A 76 -10.24 20.49 -13.83
N ALA A 77 -9.25 21.20 -13.27
CA ALA A 77 -7.93 21.34 -13.88
C ALA A 77 -7.19 19.99 -13.93
N ALA A 78 -7.19 19.26 -12.81
CA ALA A 78 -6.59 17.93 -12.72
C ALA A 78 -7.25 16.94 -13.68
N ASN A 79 -8.58 16.91 -13.76
CA ASN A 79 -9.29 16.02 -14.68
C ASN A 79 -9.01 16.36 -16.16
N LYS A 80 -8.94 17.66 -16.50
CA LYS A 80 -8.56 18.09 -17.85
C LYS A 80 -7.14 17.62 -18.19
N GLN A 81 -6.19 17.76 -17.26
CA GLN A 81 -4.81 17.31 -17.47
C GLN A 81 -4.73 15.79 -17.58
N ALA A 82 -5.46 15.04 -16.76
CA ALA A 82 -5.54 13.59 -16.81
C ALA A 82 -6.10 13.11 -18.17
N TRP A 83 -7.16 13.74 -18.66
CA TRP A 83 -7.76 13.41 -19.95
C TRP A 83 -6.80 13.68 -21.13
N VAL A 84 -6.11 14.83 -21.12
CA VAL A 84 -5.11 15.16 -22.15
C VAL A 84 -3.93 14.18 -22.12
N THR A 85 -3.43 13.84 -20.92
CA THR A 85 -2.33 12.90 -20.76
C THR A 85 -2.74 11.50 -21.20
N GLY A 86 -3.95 11.06 -20.85
CA GLY A 86 -4.51 9.79 -21.29
C GLY A 86 -4.64 9.71 -22.81
N LEU A 87 -5.16 10.76 -23.45
CA LEU A 87 -5.25 10.82 -24.91
C LEU A 87 -3.86 10.75 -25.56
N PHE A 88 -2.87 11.45 -25.02
CA PHE A 88 -1.49 11.40 -25.52
C PHE A 88 -0.87 10.00 -25.37
N LEU A 89 -1.07 9.34 -24.22
CA LEU A 89 -0.62 7.97 -23.98
C LEU A 89 -1.28 6.97 -24.91
N ILE A 90 -2.57 7.14 -25.24
CA ILE A 90 -3.26 6.27 -26.20
C ILE A 90 -2.71 6.50 -27.61
N VAL A 91 -2.61 7.76 -28.05
CA VAL A 91 -2.17 8.13 -29.40
C VAL A 91 -0.73 7.70 -29.66
N LEU A 92 0.18 7.83 -28.69
CA LEU A 92 1.57 7.38 -28.81
C LEU A 92 1.76 5.90 -28.44
N GLY A 93 1.01 5.40 -27.47
CA GLY A 93 1.14 4.03 -26.97
C GLY A 93 0.70 3.00 -28.00
N ILE A 94 -0.45 3.21 -28.67
CA ILE A 94 -0.96 2.28 -29.69
C ILE A 94 0.05 2.01 -30.81
N PRO A 95 0.66 3.01 -31.49
CA PRO A 95 1.61 2.74 -32.56
C PRO A 95 2.90 2.08 -32.06
N ILE A 96 3.37 2.44 -30.86
CA ILE A 96 4.53 1.77 -30.23
C ILE A 96 4.20 0.29 -29.98
N LEU A 97 3.07 0.00 -29.33
CA LEU A 97 2.60 -1.37 -29.09
C LEU A 97 2.42 -2.16 -30.39
N ALA A 98 1.88 -1.54 -31.44
CA ALA A 98 1.72 -2.18 -32.74
C ALA A 98 3.08 -2.51 -33.40
N LEU A 99 4.07 -1.61 -33.29
CA LEU A 99 5.42 -1.81 -33.82
C LEU A 99 6.15 -2.97 -33.12
N PHE A 100 6.01 -3.07 -31.80
CA PHE A 100 6.70 -4.08 -30.98
C PHE A 100 5.92 -5.39 -30.82
N SER A 101 4.62 -5.41 -31.13
CA SER A 101 3.76 -6.60 -31.10
C SER A 101 4.34 -7.82 -31.82
N PRO A 102 4.78 -7.74 -33.10
CA PRO A 102 5.34 -8.91 -33.79
C PRO A 102 6.65 -9.40 -33.17
N ILE A 103 7.46 -8.49 -32.63
CA ILE A 103 8.74 -8.81 -31.97
C ILE A 103 8.48 -9.55 -30.65
N LEU A 104 7.57 -9.03 -29.82
CA LEU A 104 7.17 -9.65 -28.56
C LEU A 104 6.53 -11.03 -28.80
N LEU A 105 5.60 -11.14 -29.74
CA LEU A 105 4.98 -12.43 -30.10
C LEU A 105 5.97 -13.42 -30.71
N SER A 106 6.96 -12.94 -31.47
CA SER A 106 8.03 -13.81 -31.99
C SER A 106 8.92 -14.31 -30.86
N SER A 107 9.37 -13.42 -29.98
CA SER A 107 10.17 -13.75 -28.79
C SER A 107 9.46 -14.74 -27.89
N LEU A 108 8.18 -14.50 -27.57
CA LEU A 108 7.36 -15.40 -26.75
C LEU A 108 7.17 -16.78 -27.41
N ARG A 109 6.97 -16.83 -28.73
CA ARG A 109 6.87 -18.10 -29.48
C ARG A 109 8.19 -18.86 -29.48
N LEU A 110 9.32 -18.18 -29.66
CA LEU A 110 10.64 -18.79 -29.62
C LEU A 110 10.92 -19.34 -28.22
N PHE A 111 10.65 -18.56 -27.18
CA PHE A 111 10.79 -18.98 -25.79
C PHE A 111 9.92 -20.19 -25.47
N ASN A 112 8.66 -20.21 -25.88
CA ASN A 112 7.77 -21.36 -25.68
C ASN A 112 8.28 -22.62 -26.41
N LYS A 113 8.81 -22.47 -27.63
CA LYS A 113 9.39 -23.59 -28.38
C LYS A 113 10.67 -24.10 -27.74
N THR A 114 11.61 -23.22 -27.37
CA THR A 114 12.86 -23.62 -26.73
C THR A 114 12.61 -24.24 -25.35
N LEU A 115 11.71 -23.67 -24.56
CA LEU A 115 11.30 -24.21 -23.27
C LEU A 115 10.64 -25.59 -23.42
N SER A 116 9.76 -25.77 -24.40
CA SER A 116 9.13 -27.07 -24.67
C SER A 116 10.16 -28.13 -25.06
N VAL A 117 11.10 -27.80 -25.95
CA VAL A 117 12.19 -28.72 -26.33
C VAL A 117 13.08 -29.03 -25.12
N PHE A 118 13.44 -28.00 -24.33
CA PHE A 118 14.24 -28.17 -23.13
C PHE A 118 13.56 -29.11 -22.13
N ILE A 119 12.27 -28.88 -21.82
CA ILE A 119 11.47 -29.75 -20.95
C ILE A 119 11.47 -31.18 -21.46
N HIS A 120 11.22 -31.41 -22.76
CA HIS A 120 11.21 -32.75 -23.33
C HIS A 120 12.58 -33.43 -23.24
N THR A 121 13.65 -32.74 -23.62
CA THR A 121 15.02 -33.29 -23.55
C THR A 121 15.43 -33.60 -22.11
N TRP A 122 15.13 -32.71 -21.17
CA TRP A 122 15.39 -32.91 -19.74
C TRP A 122 14.62 -34.12 -19.20
N LEU A 123 13.33 -34.22 -19.52
CA LEU A 123 12.47 -35.34 -19.12
C LEU A 123 13.04 -36.67 -19.66
N THR A 124 13.46 -36.71 -20.93
CA THR A 124 14.04 -37.92 -21.53
C THR A 124 15.37 -38.32 -20.89
N LEU A 125 16.26 -37.36 -20.60
CA LEU A 125 17.51 -37.59 -19.88
C LEU A 125 17.25 -38.17 -18.50
N LEU A 126 16.26 -37.64 -17.78
CA LEU A 126 15.88 -38.10 -16.44
C LEU A 126 15.32 -39.53 -16.47
N THR A 127 14.58 -39.91 -17.52
CA THR A 127 14.06 -41.28 -17.69
C THR A 127 15.12 -42.31 -18.10
N ILE A 128 16.22 -41.88 -18.73
CA ILE A 128 17.32 -42.78 -19.14
C ILE A 128 18.36 -42.92 -18.02
N ALA A 129 18.66 -41.84 -17.30
CA ALA A 129 19.67 -41.83 -16.24
C ALA A 129 19.20 -42.49 -14.93
N VAL A 130 17.89 -42.66 -14.75
CA VAL A 130 17.28 -43.25 -13.56
C VAL A 130 16.53 -44.53 -13.96
N GLN A 131 16.48 -45.54 -13.08
CA GLN A 131 15.66 -46.74 -13.34
C GLN A 131 14.24 -46.33 -13.77
N PRO A 132 13.68 -46.95 -14.83
CA PRO A 132 12.45 -46.48 -15.46
C PRO A 132 11.24 -46.40 -14.51
N SER A 133 11.21 -47.20 -13.45
CA SER A 133 10.20 -47.14 -12.39
C SER A 133 10.29 -45.88 -11.51
N LEU A 134 11.50 -45.40 -11.21
CA LEU A 134 11.72 -44.18 -10.44
C LEU A 134 11.53 -42.93 -11.31
N GLY A 135 11.97 -42.98 -12.57
CA GLY A 135 11.81 -41.86 -13.52
C GLY A 135 10.34 -41.51 -13.74
N LEU A 136 9.48 -42.51 -13.92
CA LEU A 136 8.02 -42.33 -14.04
C LEU A 136 7.40 -41.75 -12.76
N GLY A 137 7.91 -42.14 -11.58
CA GLY A 137 7.47 -41.60 -10.30
C GLY A 137 7.75 -40.10 -10.18
N ILE A 138 8.95 -39.66 -10.54
CA ILE A 138 9.36 -38.25 -10.45
C ILE A 138 8.56 -37.36 -11.41
N THR A 139 8.31 -37.80 -12.64
CA THR A 139 7.54 -37.03 -13.62
C THR A 139 6.07 -36.86 -13.21
N LEU A 140 5.47 -37.91 -12.65
CA LEU A 140 4.09 -37.89 -12.18
C LEU A 140 3.95 -37.01 -10.92
N MET A 141 4.92 -37.05 -10.01
CA MET A 141 4.98 -36.18 -8.83
C MET A 141 5.07 -34.69 -9.23
N LEU A 142 5.95 -34.35 -10.17
CA LEU A 142 6.09 -32.99 -10.69
C LEU A 142 4.82 -32.50 -11.40
N ALA A 143 4.15 -33.36 -12.17
CA ALA A 143 2.88 -33.04 -12.82
C ALA A 143 1.76 -32.77 -11.79
N ILE A 144 1.71 -33.55 -10.70
CA ILE A 144 0.78 -33.32 -9.59
C ILE A 144 1.06 -31.98 -8.90
N ILE A 145 2.33 -31.68 -8.60
CA ILE A 145 2.73 -30.40 -7.97
C ILE A 145 2.35 -29.22 -8.87
N ALA A 146 2.63 -29.30 -10.17
CA ALA A 146 2.27 -28.26 -11.13
C ALA A 146 0.75 -28.08 -11.23
N GLY A 147 -0.02 -29.19 -11.26
CA GLY A 147 -1.48 -29.17 -11.25
C GLY A 147 -2.07 -28.53 -9.99
N LEU A 148 -1.52 -28.87 -8.81
CA LEU A 148 -1.89 -28.26 -7.53
C LEU A 148 -1.54 -26.76 -7.48
N GLY A 149 -0.40 -26.36 -8.03
CA GLY A 149 -0.01 -24.96 -8.14
C GLY A 149 -0.96 -24.15 -9.03
N VAL A 150 -1.37 -24.70 -10.17
CA VAL A 150 -2.37 -24.05 -11.05
C VAL A 150 -3.75 -23.98 -10.37
N TYR A 151 -4.13 -25.02 -9.62
CA TYR A 151 -5.37 -25.03 -8.85
C TYR A 151 -5.38 -23.96 -7.75
N SER A 152 -4.29 -23.83 -6.98
CA SER A 152 -4.18 -22.82 -5.92
C SER A 152 -4.19 -21.40 -6.48
N LEU A 153 -3.51 -21.17 -7.61
CA LEU A 153 -3.54 -19.86 -8.30
C LEU A 153 -4.96 -19.50 -8.76
N ARG A 154 -5.70 -20.47 -9.31
CA ARG A 154 -7.10 -20.27 -9.72
C ARG A 154 -8.02 -20.02 -8.52
N ALA A 155 -7.80 -20.71 -7.40
CA ALA A 155 -8.56 -20.49 -6.17
C ALA A 155 -8.31 -19.09 -5.60
N LEU A 156 -7.06 -18.63 -5.57
CA LEU A 156 -6.68 -17.28 -5.15
C LEU A 156 -7.28 -16.20 -6.07
N LEU A 157 -7.20 -16.37 -7.39
CA LEU A 157 -7.77 -15.43 -8.35
C LEU A 157 -9.30 -15.33 -8.25
N LYS A 158 -10.00 -16.44 -7.95
CA LYS A 158 -11.44 -16.42 -7.69
C LYS A 158 -11.80 -15.75 -6.36
N GLY A 159 -10.95 -15.88 -5.34
CA GLY A 159 -11.11 -15.16 -4.08
C GLY A 159 -10.99 -13.64 -4.26
N PHE A 160 -10.02 -13.20 -5.06
CA PHE A 160 -9.83 -11.77 -5.35
C PHE A 160 -10.99 -11.10 -6.10
N GLN A 161 -11.66 -11.80 -7.03
CA GLN A 161 -12.82 -11.23 -7.74
C GLN A 161 -14.09 -11.08 -6.87
N ALA A 162 -14.17 -11.75 -5.72
CA ALA A 162 -15.34 -11.67 -4.84
C ALA A 162 -15.29 -10.45 -3.90
N ASP A 163 -14.09 -10.03 -3.47
CA ASP A 163 -13.92 -8.94 -2.50
C ASP A 163 -13.92 -7.54 -3.14
N GLU A 164 -13.59 -7.41 -4.44
CA GLU A 164 -13.54 -6.10 -5.12
C GLU A 164 -14.90 -5.58 -5.64
N VAL A 165 -15.95 -6.42 -5.66
CA VAL A 165 -17.30 -6.05 -6.15
C VAL A 165 -18.27 -5.72 -5.00
N LEU A 166 -17.91 -6.00 -3.76
CA LEU A 166 -18.77 -5.81 -2.57
C LEU A 166 -18.21 -4.84 -1.52
N SER A 167 -17.11 -4.13 -1.80
CA SER A 167 -16.64 -2.99 -1.00
C SER A 167 -16.86 -1.66 -1.71
#